data_AF-A0A497WT55-F1
#
_entry.id   AF-A0A497WT55-F1
#
_cell.length_a   1.000
_cell.length_b   1.000
_cell.length_c   1.000
_cell.angle_alpha   90.00
_cell.angle_beta   90.00
_cell.angle_gamma   90.00
#
_symmetry.space_group_name_H-M   'P 1'
#
loop_
_entity.id
_entity.type
_entity.pdbx_description
1 polymer ?
#
loop_
_entity_poly.entity_id
_entity_poly.type
_entity_poly.pdbx_seq_one_letter_code
_entity_poly.pdbx_strand_id
1 'polypeptide(L)'
;MSTVFDHPWLGGLLGDDEAAAIWSPQRQLTHMLAFEAAFTRSLGQVGSVPANIANNLADQIADFQVDLDDLRSGSATDGLPVPALVSQLRKMAGENSKAVHTGATSQDVIDTALALTLIEFNSMLRNRLTDAVSAITSLEKKFGTQTLIGRTRMQAALPITVSDRLRTWSDPLQNHLQRLEQIRPRVELLQLGGAVGDRAAFSTHATDVAADMAADLGLGNPETSWHATRDGLADYANLLSLISGSIGKIGQDICLMAQQGIGEISMATGGGSSAMPHKQNPILAELLVTLARYNATQLSGMHHALVHEQERSGTAWTLEWMILPAMARATARSLSALCDVCAQVNHIGAATHQ
;
A
#
# COMPACT_ATOMS: atom_id res chain seq x y z
N MET A 1 6.27 6.43 20.06
CA MET A 1 7.39 5.75 19.37
C MET A 1 7.12 5.87 17.88
N SER A 2 8.13 6.18 17.06
CA SER A 2 8.01 6.07 15.60
C SER A 2 7.61 4.64 15.23
N THR A 3 6.99 4.44 14.07
CA THR A 3 6.71 3.07 13.60
C THR A 3 8.04 2.32 13.44
N VAL A 4 8.03 1.00 13.62
CA VAL A 4 9.25 0.18 13.45
C VAL A 4 9.78 0.22 12.01
N PHE A 5 8.91 0.56 11.06
CA PHE A 5 9.25 0.71 9.64
C PHE A 5 10.09 1.97 9.35
N ASP A 6 9.97 3.02 10.18
CA ASP A 6 10.72 4.29 10.05
C ASP A 6 11.86 4.41 11.06
N HIS A 7 12.12 3.36 11.81
CA HIS A 7 13.03 3.44 12.95
C HIS A 7 14.50 3.49 12.49
N PRO A 8 15.34 4.42 12.99
CA PRO A 8 16.66 4.67 12.40
C PRO A 8 17.60 3.46 12.31
N TRP A 9 17.46 2.47 13.20
CA TRP A 9 18.29 1.25 13.19
C TRP A 9 17.49 -0.05 13.00
N LEU A 10 16.17 -0.06 13.23
CA LEU A 10 15.35 -1.24 12.92
C LEU A 10 14.84 -1.22 11.47
N GLY A 11 14.81 -0.03 10.85
CA GLY A 11 14.48 0.18 9.45
C GLY A 11 15.43 -0.54 8.49
N GLY A 12 16.68 -0.83 8.89
CA GLY A 12 17.57 -1.68 8.08
C GLY A 12 17.03 -3.09 7.85
N LEU A 13 16.16 -3.60 8.73
CA LEU A 13 15.48 -4.88 8.56
C LEU A 13 14.04 -4.70 8.05
N LEU A 14 13.28 -3.82 8.71
CA LEU A 14 11.84 -3.68 8.54
C LEU A 14 11.43 -2.58 7.54
N GLY A 15 12.30 -1.62 7.29
CA GLY A 15 12.03 -0.46 6.46
C GLY A 15 12.10 -0.79 4.97
N ASP A 16 11.45 0.07 4.19
CA ASP A 16 11.42 0.00 2.73
C ASP A 16 11.31 1.44 2.20
N ASP A 17 12.39 1.98 1.65
CA ASP A 17 12.52 3.41 1.36
C ASP A 17 11.56 3.88 0.25
N GLU A 18 11.39 3.07 -0.80
CA GLU A 18 10.46 3.38 -1.89
C GLU A 18 9.01 3.39 -1.38
N ALA A 19 8.60 2.39 -0.60
CA ALA A 19 7.27 2.39 0.00
C ALA A 19 7.12 3.54 1.01
N ALA A 20 8.15 3.84 1.80
CA ALA A 20 8.12 4.96 2.75
C ALA A 20 7.96 6.31 2.04
N ALA A 21 8.59 6.51 0.88
CA ALA A 21 8.45 7.72 0.07
C ALA A 21 7.02 7.89 -0.46
N ILE A 22 6.41 6.83 -0.99
CA ILE A 22 5.02 6.86 -1.50
C ILE A 22 4.03 7.20 -0.37
N TRP A 23 4.20 6.59 0.81
CA TRP A 23 3.33 6.82 1.97
C TRP A 23 3.72 8.05 2.81
N SER A 24 4.71 8.83 2.38
CA SER A 24 5.24 9.94 3.16
C SER A 24 4.24 11.08 3.34
N PRO A 25 4.31 11.85 4.44
CA PRO A 25 3.48 13.04 4.62
C PRO A 25 3.61 14.05 3.47
N GLN A 26 4.82 14.21 2.91
CA GLN A 26 5.07 15.09 1.79
C GLN A 26 4.36 14.62 0.51
N ARG A 27 4.35 13.31 0.25
CA ARG A 27 3.64 12.77 -0.91
C ARG A 27 2.13 12.88 -0.75
N GLN A 28 1.61 12.57 0.44
CA GLN A 28 0.18 12.77 0.75
C GLN A 28 -0.24 14.24 0.58
N LEU A 29 0.58 15.19 1.04
CA LEU A 29 0.33 16.61 0.82
C LEU A 29 0.31 16.99 -0.66
N THR A 30 1.24 16.46 -1.45
CA THR A 30 1.26 16.64 -2.91
C THR A 30 -0.06 16.16 -3.53
N HIS A 31 -0.58 15.01 -3.09
CA HIS A 31 -1.86 14.48 -3.58
C HIS A 31 -3.07 15.31 -3.13
N MET A 32 -3.04 15.87 -1.92
CA MET A 32 -4.09 16.81 -1.47
C MET A 32 -4.09 18.10 -2.32
N LEU A 33 -2.92 18.64 -2.65
CA LEU A 33 -2.81 19.79 -3.57
C LEU A 33 -3.26 19.43 -4.99
N ALA A 34 -2.94 18.22 -5.47
CA ALA A 34 -3.41 17.74 -6.77
C ALA A 34 -4.94 17.68 -6.84
N PHE A 35 -5.62 17.23 -5.78
CA PHE A 35 -7.08 17.30 -5.69
C PHE A 35 -7.58 18.74 -5.81
N GLU A 36 -7.04 19.68 -5.03
CA GLU A 36 -7.51 21.07 -5.02
C GLU A 36 -7.26 21.78 -6.36
N ALA A 37 -6.13 21.48 -7.01
CA ALA A 37 -5.80 21.98 -8.34
C ALA A 37 -6.75 21.42 -9.41
N ALA A 38 -6.97 20.10 -9.42
CA ALA A 38 -7.92 19.45 -10.34
C ALA A 38 -9.35 19.97 -10.14
N PHE A 39 -9.79 20.08 -8.88
CA PHE A 39 -11.10 20.64 -8.55
C PHE A 39 -11.26 22.07 -9.10
N THR A 40 -10.28 22.94 -8.84
CA THR A 40 -10.29 24.32 -9.32
C THR A 40 -10.31 24.39 -10.85
N ARG A 41 -9.53 23.54 -11.52
CA ARG A 41 -9.49 23.44 -12.98
C ARG A 41 -10.85 23.02 -13.55
N SER A 42 -11.49 22.02 -12.96
CA SER A 42 -12.81 21.53 -13.38
C SER A 42 -13.90 22.59 -13.24
N LEU A 43 -13.85 23.45 -12.22
CA LEU A 43 -14.76 24.60 -12.11
C LEU A 43 -14.62 25.58 -13.31
N GLY A 44 -13.41 25.69 -13.86
CA GLY A 44 -13.13 26.42 -15.10
C GLY A 44 -13.76 25.77 -16.33
N GLN A 45 -13.63 24.45 -16.45
CA GLN A 45 -14.17 23.68 -17.58
C GLN A 45 -15.69 23.73 -17.65
N VAL A 46 -16.37 23.66 -16.51
CA VAL A 46 -17.84 23.73 -16.44
C VAL A 46 -18.39 25.17 -16.45
N GLY A 47 -17.51 26.17 -16.56
CA GLY A 47 -17.88 27.58 -16.66
C GLY A 47 -18.34 28.24 -15.36
N SER A 48 -18.13 27.60 -14.20
CA SER A 48 -18.43 28.17 -12.88
C SER A 48 -17.43 29.26 -12.48
N VAL A 49 -16.21 29.19 -13.00
CA VAL A 49 -15.14 30.18 -12.86
C VAL A 49 -14.57 30.47 -14.25
N PRO A 50 -14.13 31.70 -14.59
CA PRO A 50 -13.45 31.94 -15.86
C PRO A 50 -12.24 31.01 -16.04
N ALA A 51 -12.18 30.29 -17.16
CA ALA A 51 -11.21 29.19 -17.36
C ALA A 51 -9.74 29.63 -17.20
N ASN A 52 -9.38 30.84 -17.62
CA ASN A 52 -8.04 31.39 -17.44
C ASN A 52 -7.70 31.62 -15.95
N ILE A 53 -8.66 32.08 -15.15
CA ILE A 53 -8.50 32.26 -13.71
C ILE A 53 -8.36 30.90 -13.03
N ALA A 54 -9.24 29.95 -13.38
CA ALA A 54 -9.22 28.60 -12.83
C ALA A 54 -7.88 27.88 -13.09
N ASN A 55 -7.38 27.91 -14.33
CA ASN A 55 -6.11 27.29 -14.68
C ASN A 55 -4.93 27.94 -13.95
N ASN A 56 -4.83 29.27 -13.97
CA ASN A 56 -3.76 29.99 -13.27
C ASN A 56 -3.77 29.75 -11.75
N LEU A 57 -4.95 29.60 -11.15
CA LEU A 57 -5.08 29.31 -9.73
C LEU A 57 -4.74 27.84 -9.44
N ALA A 58 -5.16 26.90 -10.28
CA ALA A 58 -4.80 25.49 -10.15
C ALA A 58 -3.28 25.27 -10.20
N ASP A 59 -2.57 25.98 -11.09
CA ASP A 59 -1.10 25.92 -11.16
C ASP A 59 -0.45 26.48 -9.88
N GLN A 60 -0.97 27.58 -9.33
CA GLN A 60 -0.52 28.13 -8.05
C GLN A 60 -0.77 27.18 -6.87
N ILE A 61 -1.91 26.47 -6.87
CA ILE A 61 -2.23 25.46 -5.86
C ILE A 61 -1.24 24.29 -5.95
N ALA A 62 -0.95 23.81 -7.16
CA ALA A 62 -0.05 22.68 -7.38
C ALA A 62 1.38 22.94 -6.86
N ASP A 63 1.87 24.18 -6.98
CA ASP A 63 3.21 24.59 -6.53
C ASP A 63 3.24 25.15 -5.09
N PHE A 64 2.09 25.17 -4.41
CA PHE A 64 1.95 25.86 -3.13
C PHE A 64 2.79 25.22 -2.01
N GLN A 65 3.54 26.06 -1.29
CA GLN A 65 4.31 25.64 -0.11
C GLN A 65 3.45 25.77 1.14
N VAL A 66 3.06 24.64 1.71
CA VAL A 66 2.16 24.58 2.86
C VAL A 66 2.91 24.73 4.17
N ASP A 67 2.39 25.55 5.08
CA ASP A 67 2.86 25.67 6.45
C ASP A 67 2.42 24.44 7.26
N LEU A 68 3.37 23.54 7.52
CA LEU A 68 3.13 22.28 8.24
C LEU A 68 2.84 22.48 9.73
N ASP A 69 3.35 23.55 10.34
CA ASP A 69 3.09 23.83 11.75
C ASP A 69 1.65 24.33 11.94
N ASP A 70 1.19 25.20 11.04
CA ASP A 70 -0.22 25.61 10.99
C ASP A 70 -1.16 24.42 10.70
N LEU A 71 -0.81 23.53 9.76
CA LEU A 71 -1.57 22.29 9.53
C LEU A 71 -1.67 21.42 10.79
N ARG A 72 -0.55 21.27 11.53
CA ARG A 72 -0.52 20.45 12.74
C ARG A 72 -1.41 21.06 13.83
N SER A 73 -1.34 22.36 14.04
CA SER A 73 -2.17 23.08 15.02
C SER A 73 -3.65 23.05 14.63
N GLY A 74 -3.99 23.22 13.35
CA GLY A 74 -5.35 23.10 12.84
C GLY A 74 -5.91 21.69 13.01
N SER A 75 -5.12 20.66 12.69
CA SER A 75 -5.52 19.25 12.86
C SER A 75 -5.88 18.90 14.30
N ALA A 76 -5.19 19.48 15.29
CA ALA A 76 -5.51 19.28 16.70
C ALA A 76 -6.85 19.93 17.12
N THR A 77 -7.31 20.93 16.37
CA THR A 77 -8.55 21.67 16.64
C THR A 77 -9.73 21.06 15.87
N ASP A 78 -9.55 20.81 14.58
CA ASP A 78 -10.62 20.39 13.66
C ASP A 78 -10.69 18.86 13.48
N GLY A 79 -9.72 18.13 14.03
CA GLY A 79 -9.56 16.68 13.85
C GLY A 79 -9.03 16.28 12.47
N LEU A 80 -8.79 17.24 11.57
CA LEU A 80 -8.42 17.03 10.16
C LEU A 80 -7.44 18.12 9.68
N PRO A 81 -6.50 17.81 8.75
CA PRO A 81 -5.58 18.80 8.20
C PRO A 81 -6.22 19.72 7.15
N VAL A 82 -7.30 19.27 6.51
CA VAL A 82 -7.87 19.96 5.33
C VAL A 82 -8.41 21.37 5.62
N PRO A 83 -9.10 21.65 6.75
CA PRO A 83 -9.57 23.01 7.04
C PRO A 83 -8.43 24.04 7.09
N ALA A 84 -7.31 23.69 7.73
CA ALA A 84 -6.11 24.54 7.77
C ALA A 84 -5.47 24.67 6.37
N LEU A 85 -5.35 23.57 5.62
CA LEU A 85 -4.86 23.58 4.23
C LEU A 85 -5.68 24.55 3.37
N VAL A 86 -7.01 24.40 3.38
CA VAL A 86 -7.95 25.23 2.60
C VAL A 86 -7.88 26.69 3.04
N SER A 87 -7.70 26.97 4.33
CA SER A 87 -7.48 28.32 4.83
C SER A 87 -6.24 28.97 4.22
N GLN A 88 -5.11 28.24 4.19
CA GLN A 88 -3.88 28.71 3.56
C GLN A 88 -4.05 28.93 2.04
N LEU A 89 -4.69 27.99 1.34
CA LEU A 89 -4.95 28.10 -0.09
C LEU A 89 -5.90 29.27 -0.42
N ARG A 90 -6.94 29.50 0.36
CA ARG A 90 -7.86 30.63 0.19
C ARG A 90 -7.17 31.97 0.42
N LYS A 91 -6.26 32.04 1.40
CA LYS A 91 -5.44 33.24 1.64
C LYS A 91 -4.54 33.53 0.44
N MET A 92 -3.95 32.51 -0.17
CA MET A 92 -3.17 32.63 -1.40
C MET A 92 -4.03 33.05 -2.60
N ALA A 93 -5.24 32.49 -2.74
CA ALA A 93 -6.16 32.77 -3.84
C ALA A 93 -6.77 34.19 -3.82
N GLY A 94 -6.80 34.87 -2.67
CA GLY A 94 -7.30 36.24 -2.52
C GLY A 94 -8.77 36.38 -2.97
N GLU A 95 -9.01 37.26 -3.94
CA GLU A 95 -10.35 37.51 -4.50
C GLU A 95 -10.98 36.25 -5.13
N ASN A 96 -10.15 35.30 -5.57
CA ASN A 96 -10.58 34.03 -6.16
C ASN A 96 -10.79 32.91 -5.12
N SER A 97 -10.74 33.22 -3.82
CA SER A 97 -10.88 32.22 -2.73
C SER A 97 -12.13 31.34 -2.82
N LYS A 98 -13.22 31.82 -3.44
CA LYS A 98 -14.43 31.01 -3.67
C LYS A 98 -14.24 29.87 -4.68
N ALA A 99 -13.23 29.92 -5.53
CA ALA A 99 -12.89 28.83 -6.44
C ALA A 99 -12.17 27.67 -5.72
N VAL A 100 -11.70 27.89 -4.48
CA VAL A 100 -10.97 26.88 -3.69
C VAL A 100 -11.91 26.16 -2.73
N HIS A 101 -12.01 24.83 -2.90
CA HIS A 101 -12.72 23.89 -2.02
C HIS A 101 -14.22 24.16 -1.81
N THR A 102 -14.83 25.13 -2.50
CA THR A 102 -16.25 25.47 -2.27
C THR A 102 -17.16 24.34 -2.76
N GLY A 103 -17.85 23.70 -1.82
CA GLY A 103 -18.78 22.60 -2.09
C GLY A 103 -18.16 21.20 -1.90
N ALA A 104 -16.84 21.09 -1.87
CA ALA A 104 -16.13 19.88 -1.45
C ALA A 104 -16.11 19.75 0.08
N THR A 105 -15.58 18.62 0.56
CA THR A 105 -15.39 18.36 2.00
C THR A 105 -14.01 17.77 2.27
N SER A 106 -13.57 17.79 3.53
CA SER A 106 -12.27 17.26 3.94
C SER A 106 -12.04 15.80 3.52
N GLN A 107 -13.07 14.98 3.54
CA GLN A 107 -12.97 13.58 3.12
C GLN A 107 -12.77 13.41 1.62
N ASP A 108 -13.29 14.31 0.79
CA ASP A 108 -13.05 14.28 -0.66
C ASP A 108 -11.55 14.42 -0.97
N VAL A 109 -10.89 15.35 -0.26
CA VAL A 109 -9.45 15.60 -0.38
C VAL A 109 -8.64 14.40 0.10
N ILE A 110 -8.92 13.91 1.32
CA ILE A 110 -8.12 12.86 1.97
C ILE A 110 -8.27 11.51 1.25
N ASP A 111 -9.49 11.09 0.92
CA ASP A 111 -9.71 9.79 0.29
C ASP A 111 -9.29 9.80 -1.19
N THR A 112 -9.39 10.93 -1.90
CA THR A 112 -8.78 11.06 -3.24
C THR A 112 -7.26 11.04 -3.16
N ALA A 113 -6.65 11.69 -2.16
CA ALA A 113 -5.22 11.62 -1.94
C ALA A 113 -4.74 10.20 -1.60
N LEU A 114 -5.53 9.43 -0.85
CA LEU A 114 -5.31 8.00 -0.64
C LEU A 114 -5.38 7.23 -1.96
N ALA A 115 -6.40 7.45 -2.80
CA ALA A 115 -6.54 6.76 -4.08
C ALA A 115 -5.35 7.02 -5.02
N LEU A 116 -4.85 8.26 -5.09
CA LEU A 116 -3.63 8.62 -5.82
C LEU A 116 -2.40 7.89 -5.27
N THR A 117 -2.28 7.82 -3.94
CA THR A 117 -1.22 7.05 -3.25
C THR A 117 -1.29 5.57 -3.61
N LEU A 118 -2.50 5.00 -3.70
CA LEU A 118 -2.72 3.62 -4.08
C LEU A 118 -2.36 3.36 -5.55
N ILE A 119 -2.56 4.29 -6.49
CA ILE A 119 -2.09 4.14 -7.88
C ILE A 119 -0.57 3.90 -7.93
N GLU A 120 0.19 4.76 -7.25
CA GLU A 120 1.66 4.66 -7.18
C GLU A 120 2.08 3.36 -6.51
N PHE A 121 1.49 3.10 -5.35
CA PHE A 121 1.81 1.92 -4.55
C PHE A 121 1.48 0.62 -5.29
N ASN A 122 0.33 0.53 -5.96
CA ASN A 122 -0.08 -0.65 -6.73
C ASN A 122 0.80 -0.89 -7.95
N SER A 123 1.27 0.19 -8.58
CA SER A 123 2.22 0.08 -9.69
C SER A 123 3.56 -0.50 -9.22
N MET A 124 4.09 -0.02 -8.09
CA MET A 124 5.27 -0.60 -7.44
C MET A 124 5.02 -2.05 -6.99
N LEU A 125 3.88 -2.33 -6.36
CA LEU A 125 3.52 -3.65 -5.86
C LEU A 125 3.41 -4.69 -6.96
N ARG A 126 2.84 -4.33 -8.11
CA ARG A 126 2.75 -5.16 -9.32
C ARG A 126 4.15 -5.56 -9.82
N ASN A 127 5.06 -4.60 -9.89
CA ASN A 127 6.44 -4.86 -10.31
C ASN A 127 7.13 -5.82 -9.35
N ARG A 128 7.03 -5.57 -8.05
CA ARG A 128 7.65 -6.44 -7.02
C ARG A 128 7.05 -7.84 -6.95
N LEU A 129 5.74 -8.00 -7.17
CA LEU A 129 5.12 -9.31 -7.32
C LEU A 129 5.71 -10.06 -8.52
N THR A 130 5.91 -9.37 -9.64
CA THR A 130 6.52 -9.93 -10.85
C THR A 130 7.97 -10.35 -10.59
N ASP A 131 8.74 -9.52 -9.89
CA ASP A 131 10.11 -9.81 -9.50
C ASP A 131 10.20 -11.01 -8.54
N ALA A 132 9.31 -11.08 -7.54
CA ALA A 132 9.24 -12.20 -6.61
C ALA A 132 8.93 -13.53 -7.32
N VAL A 133 7.97 -13.54 -8.25
CA VAL A 133 7.68 -14.71 -9.09
C VAL A 133 8.91 -15.08 -9.91
N SER A 134 9.57 -14.10 -10.53
CA SER A 134 10.77 -14.32 -11.35
C SER A 134 11.96 -14.85 -10.53
N ALA A 135 12.11 -14.43 -9.28
CA ALA A 135 13.12 -14.91 -8.36
C ALA A 135 12.89 -16.40 -8.03
N ILE A 136 11.64 -16.80 -7.73
CA ILE A 136 11.29 -18.20 -7.48
C ILE A 136 11.50 -19.04 -8.74
N THR A 137 11.09 -18.55 -9.92
CA THR A 137 11.33 -19.24 -11.21
C THR A 137 12.82 -19.45 -11.47
N SER A 138 13.67 -18.50 -11.06
CA SER A 138 15.12 -18.65 -11.20
C SER A 138 15.69 -19.76 -10.31
N LEU A 139 15.17 -19.91 -9.09
CA LEU A 139 15.49 -21.05 -8.22
C LEU A 139 15.02 -22.37 -8.82
N GLU A 140 13.81 -22.39 -9.39
CA GLU A 140 13.27 -23.59 -10.05
C GLU A 140 14.13 -24.01 -11.24
N LYS A 141 14.57 -23.07 -12.08
CA LYS A 141 15.49 -23.37 -13.20
C LYS A 141 16.82 -23.98 -12.72
N LYS A 142 17.32 -23.56 -11.56
CA LYS A 142 18.63 -23.98 -11.04
C LYS A 142 18.58 -25.30 -10.27
N PHE A 143 17.51 -25.53 -9.51
CA PHE A 143 17.41 -26.63 -8.56
C PHE A 143 16.21 -27.54 -8.77
N GLY A 144 15.29 -27.22 -9.68
CA GLY A 144 13.97 -27.84 -9.78
C GLY A 144 13.97 -29.37 -9.92
N THR A 145 14.98 -29.93 -10.60
CA THR A 145 15.13 -31.39 -10.79
C THR A 145 15.73 -32.12 -9.58
N GLN A 146 16.24 -31.39 -8.58
CA GLN A 146 16.78 -31.98 -7.36
C GLN A 146 15.63 -32.54 -6.51
N THR A 147 15.94 -33.56 -5.71
CA THR A 147 14.96 -34.24 -4.84
C THR A 147 14.96 -33.62 -3.44
N LEU A 148 13.79 -33.54 -2.81
CA LEU A 148 13.58 -33.25 -1.39
C LEU A 148 12.77 -34.36 -0.74
N ILE A 149 12.85 -34.49 0.58
CA ILE A 149 11.88 -35.27 1.34
C ILE A 149 10.63 -34.42 1.56
N GLY A 150 9.50 -34.88 1.03
CA GLY A 150 8.21 -34.27 1.33
C GLY A 150 7.93 -34.31 2.83
N ARG A 151 7.30 -33.27 3.37
CA ARG A 151 6.89 -33.25 4.78
C ARG A 151 5.41 -32.97 4.91
N THR A 152 4.69 -33.88 5.57
CA THR A 152 3.26 -33.73 5.87
C THR A 152 3.08 -33.77 7.38
N ARG A 153 2.39 -32.78 7.94
CA ARG A 153 2.20 -32.65 9.40
C ARG A 153 3.51 -32.77 10.20
N MET A 154 4.58 -32.13 9.71
CA MET A 154 5.94 -32.16 10.27
C MET A 154 6.63 -33.53 10.26
N GLN A 155 6.11 -34.53 9.53
CA GLN A 155 6.71 -35.86 9.39
C GLN A 155 7.29 -36.05 7.98
N ALA A 156 8.37 -36.81 7.86
CA ALA A 156 8.91 -37.23 6.58
C ALA A 156 7.87 -38.09 5.82
N ALA A 157 7.68 -37.78 4.54
CA ALA A 157 6.77 -38.46 3.63
C ALA A 157 7.54 -38.98 2.40
N LEU A 158 6.87 -39.12 1.26
CA LEU A 158 7.52 -39.54 0.02
C LEU A 158 8.43 -38.43 -0.55
N PRO A 159 9.46 -38.78 -1.33
CA PRO A 159 10.26 -37.82 -2.05
C PRO A 159 9.43 -36.96 -3.01
N ILE A 160 9.80 -35.70 -3.14
CA ILE A 160 9.26 -34.74 -4.12
C ILE A 160 10.43 -34.10 -4.86
N THR A 161 10.16 -33.39 -5.95
CA THR A 161 11.16 -32.50 -6.55
C THR A 161 11.18 -31.14 -5.85
N VAL A 162 12.28 -30.40 -6.00
CA VAL A 162 12.32 -28.98 -5.59
C VAL A 162 11.25 -28.18 -6.35
N SER A 163 11.03 -28.47 -7.63
CA SER A 163 9.95 -27.86 -8.41
C SER A 163 8.58 -28.03 -7.76
N ASP A 164 8.25 -29.22 -7.25
CA ASP A 164 6.97 -29.46 -6.58
C ASP A 164 6.79 -28.54 -5.36
N ARG A 165 7.86 -28.28 -4.61
CA ARG A 165 7.83 -27.33 -3.49
C ARG A 165 7.70 -25.89 -3.98
N LEU A 166 8.53 -25.47 -4.92
CA LEU A 166 8.58 -24.08 -5.39
C LEU A 166 7.29 -23.64 -6.08
N ARG A 167 6.56 -24.55 -6.76
CA ARG A 167 5.24 -24.24 -7.32
C ARG A 167 4.24 -23.82 -6.24
N THR A 168 4.27 -24.46 -5.07
CA THR A 168 3.45 -24.04 -3.92
C THR A 168 3.81 -22.66 -3.36
N TRP A 169 4.95 -22.09 -3.78
CA TRP A 169 5.37 -20.73 -3.46
C TRP A 169 4.95 -19.76 -4.57
N SER A 170 5.17 -20.10 -5.84
CA SER A 170 4.92 -19.22 -6.98
C SER A 170 3.45 -19.07 -7.35
N ASP A 171 2.66 -20.15 -7.31
CA ASP A 171 1.30 -20.15 -7.85
C ASP A 171 0.38 -19.16 -7.12
N PRO A 172 0.39 -19.05 -5.77
CA PRO A 172 -0.37 -18.03 -5.07
C PRO A 172 0.04 -16.60 -5.47
N LEU A 173 1.34 -16.32 -5.64
CA LEU A 173 1.81 -14.99 -6.01
C LEU A 173 1.37 -14.58 -7.42
N GLN A 174 1.33 -15.53 -8.37
CA GLN A 174 0.78 -15.29 -9.71
C GLN A 174 -0.72 -14.99 -9.66
N ASN A 175 -1.47 -15.70 -8.83
CA ASN A 175 -2.89 -15.42 -8.62
C ASN A 175 -3.11 -14.04 -7.98
N HIS A 176 -2.27 -13.65 -7.03
CA HIS A 176 -2.36 -12.33 -6.39
C HIS A 176 -2.03 -11.19 -7.36
N LEU A 177 -1.15 -11.41 -8.34
CA LEU A 177 -0.91 -10.43 -9.41
C LEU A 177 -2.19 -10.19 -10.23
N GLN A 178 -2.92 -11.25 -10.58
CA GLN A 178 -4.23 -11.10 -11.25
C GLN A 178 -5.25 -10.43 -10.34
N ARG A 179 -5.29 -10.80 -9.05
CA ARG A 179 -6.20 -10.22 -8.07
C ARG A 179 -5.92 -8.73 -7.83
N LEU A 180 -4.65 -8.30 -7.90
CA LEU A 180 -4.26 -6.90 -7.84
C LEU A 180 -4.93 -6.13 -8.97
N GLU A 181 -4.79 -6.57 -10.22
CA GLU A 181 -5.43 -5.90 -11.36
C GLU A 181 -6.97 -5.88 -11.25
N GLN A 182 -7.58 -6.89 -10.63
CA GLN A 182 -9.03 -6.92 -10.38
C GLN A 182 -9.50 -5.95 -9.29
N ILE A 183 -8.68 -5.68 -8.27
CA ILE A 183 -9.07 -4.81 -7.15
C ILE A 183 -8.79 -3.33 -7.42
N ARG A 184 -7.78 -3.01 -8.25
CA ARG A 184 -7.40 -1.63 -8.58
C ARG A 184 -8.60 -0.73 -8.95
N PRO A 185 -9.54 -1.15 -9.84
CA PRO A 185 -10.69 -0.32 -10.19
C PRO A 185 -11.68 -0.04 -9.04
N ARG A 186 -11.55 -0.72 -7.88
CA ARG A 186 -12.39 -0.49 -6.70
C ARG A 186 -11.77 0.44 -5.66
N VAL A 187 -10.49 0.78 -5.81
CA VAL A 187 -9.75 1.62 -4.85
C VAL A 187 -9.02 2.80 -5.50
N GLU A 188 -8.81 2.75 -6.82
CA GLU A 188 -8.28 3.84 -7.63
C GLU A 188 -9.44 4.69 -8.16
N LEU A 189 -10.27 5.21 -7.25
CA LEU A 189 -11.50 5.96 -7.52
C LEU A 189 -11.40 7.39 -6.98
N LEU A 190 -11.98 8.34 -7.70
CA LEU A 190 -12.20 9.70 -7.20
C LEU A 190 -13.16 9.65 -6.00
N GLN A 191 -12.82 10.34 -4.91
CA GLN A 191 -13.77 10.66 -3.86
C GLN A 191 -14.23 12.10 -4.02
N LEU A 192 -15.46 12.28 -4.50
CA LEU A 192 -16.13 13.58 -4.54
C LEU A 192 -17.58 13.39 -4.14
N GLY A 193 -17.98 13.98 -3.01
CA GLY A 193 -19.33 13.86 -2.47
C GLY A 193 -19.86 15.14 -1.83
N GLY A 194 -18.99 16.10 -1.51
CA GLY A 194 -19.39 17.29 -0.75
C GLY A 194 -19.81 16.94 0.68
N ALA A 195 -20.49 17.86 1.36
CA ALA A 195 -20.71 17.78 2.81
C ALA A 195 -21.36 16.48 3.30
N VAL A 196 -22.31 15.92 2.53
CA VAL A 196 -23.11 14.74 2.91
C VAL A 196 -23.11 13.63 1.84
N GLY A 197 -22.21 13.70 0.87
CA GLY A 197 -22.06 12.66 -0.16
C GLY A 197 -23.02 12.77 -1.36
N ASP A 198 -23.87 13.80 -1.42
CA ASP A 198 -24.90 14.00 -2.45
C ASP A 198 -24.49 14.94 -3.61
N ARG A 199 -23.30 15.55 -3.53
CA ARG A 199 -22.78 16.51 -4.52
C ARG A 199 -23.69 17.74 -4.76
N ALA A 200 -24.66 18.03 -3.88
CA ALA A 200 -25.67 19.08 -4.12
C ALA A 200 -25.07 20.49 -4.26
N ALA A 201 -23.94 20.74 -3.60
CA ALA A 201 -23.23 22.01 -3.70
C ALA A 201 -22.72 22.33 -5.12
N PHE A 202 -22.60 21.33 -5.99
CA PHE A 202 -22.17 21.51 -7.39
C PHE A 202 -23.35 21.70 -8.36
N SER A 203 -24.59 21.66 -7.87
CA SER A 203 -25.81 21.90 -8.66
C SER A 203 -25.85 21.07 -9.96
N THR A 204 -26.16 21.68 -11.10
CA THR A 204 -26.20 21.02 -12.42
C THR A 204 -24.83 20.57 -12.93
N HIS A 205 -23.72 21.00 -12.31
CA HIS A 205 -22.36 20.69 -12.74
C HIS A 205 -21.74 19.47 -12.03
N ALA A 206 -22.45 18.84 -11.09
CA ALA A 206 -21.90 17.75 -10.27
C ALA A 206 -21.27 16.61 -11.07
N THR A 207 -21.95 16.14 -12.13
CA THR A 207 -21.48 15.04 -12.97
C THR A 207 -20.26 15.44 -13.79
N ASP A 208 -20.28 16.64 -14.39
CA ASP A 208 -19.20 17.11 -15.26
C ASP A 208 -17.92 17.41 -14.47
N VAL A 209 -18.05 18.02 -13.28
CA VAL A 209 -16.90 18.25 -12.38
C VAL A 209 -16.27 16.92 -11.96
N ALA A 210 -17.07 15.94 -11.53
CA ALA A 210 -16.55 14.64 -11.13
C ALA A 210 -15.86 13.89 -12.29
N ALA A 211 -16.42 13.96 -13.50
CA ALA A 211 -15.84 13.32 -14.67
C ALA A 211 -14.52 13.98 -15.10
N ASP A 212 -14.46 15.31 -15.12
CA ASP A 212 -13.26 16.07 -15.46
C ASP A 212 -12.14 15.84 -14.43
N MET A 213 -12.45 15.92 -13.13
CA MET A 213 -11.49 15.63 -12.07
C MET A 213 -10.95 14.19 -12.14
N ALA A 214 -11.82 13.21 -12.34
CA ALA A 214 -11.40 11.82 -12.45
C ALA A 214 -10.46 11.61 -13.64
N ALA A 215 -10.75 12.24 -14.78
CA ALA A 215 -9.89 12.19 -15.97
C ALA A 215 -8.53 12.87 -15.73
N ASP A 216 -8.53 14.07 -15.12
CA ASP A 216 -7.31 14.84 -14.82
C ASP A 216 -6.39 14.10 -13.84
N LEU A 217 -6.97 13.45 -12.83
CA LEU A 217 -6.25 12.71 -11.80
C LEU A 217 -5.94 11.24 -12.18
N GLY A 218 -6.45 10.75 -13.32
CA GLY A 218 -6.28 9.35 -13.73
C GLY A 218 -6.99 8.35 -12.84
N LEU A 219 -8.13 8.72 -12.25
CA LEU A 219 -8.94 7.92 -11.34
C LEU A 219 -10.23 7.44 -12.03
N GLY A 220 -10.82 6.36 -11.52
CA GLY A 220 -12.19 6.01 -11.89
C GLY A 220 -13.20 7.00 -11.31
N ASN A 221 -14.28 7.26 -12.04
CA ASN A 221 -15.39 8.13 -11.60
C ASN A 221 -16.56 7.26 -11.07
N PRO A 222 -16.71 7.06 -9.76
CA PRO A 222 -17.84 6.34 -9.21
C PRO A 222 -19.13 7.19 -9.31
N GLU A 223 -20.25 6.52 -9.54
CA GLU A 223 -21.58 7.15 -9.62
C GLU A 223 -21.92 7.93 -8.35
N THR A 224 -21.62 7.34 -7.18
CA THR A 224 -21.85 7.93 -5.86
C THR A 224 -20.54 8.14 -5.11
N SER A 225 -20.59 9.03 -4.11
CA SER A 225 -19.52 9.14 -3.11
C SER A 225 -19.35 7.82 -2.35
N TRP A 226 -18.13 7.52 -1.88
CA TRP A 226 -17.82 6.33 -1.09
C TRP A 226 -17.33 6.67 0.32
N HIS A 227 -17.87 7.76 0.91
CA HIS A 227 -17.49 8.26 2.24
C HIS A 227 -17.66 7.19 3.33
N ALA A 228 -18.75 6.42 3.28
CA ALA A 228 -19.08 5.37 4.24
C ALA A 228 -19.12 3.95 3.62
N THR A 229 -18.87 3.79 2.31
CA THR A 229 -18.85 2.48 1.63
C THR A 229 -17.42 2.01 1.44
N ARG A 230 -16.88 1.33 2.46
CA ARG A 230 -15.44 1.00 2.55
C ARG A 230 -15.09 -0.43 2.18
N ASP A 231 -16.00 -1.13 1.51
CA ASP A 231 -15.81 -2.52 1.07
C ASP A 231 -14.62 -2.68 0.10
N GLY A 232 -14.38 -1.69 -0.76
CA GLY A 232 -13.21 -1.65 -1.65
C GLY A 232 -11.88 -1.65 -0.87
N LEU A 233 -11.76 -0.81 0.16
CA LEU A 233 -10.56 -0.75 1.00
C LEU A 233 -10.38 -2.00 1.87
N ALA A 234 -11.47 -2.58 2.37
CA ALA A 234 -11.41 -3.84 3.12
C ALA A 234 -10.97 -5.02 2.24
N ASP A 235 -11.50 -5.15 1.01
CA ASP A 235 -11.08 -6.19 0.05
C ASP A 235 -9.61 -5.98 -0.38
N TYR A 236 -9.18 -4.72 -0.54
CA TYR A 236 -7.77 -4.41 -0.79
C TYR A 236 -6.86 -4.79 0.39
N ALA A 237 -7.24 -4.47 1.63
CA ALA A 237 -6.51 -4.91 2.81
C ALA A 237 -6.43 -6.45 2.93
N ASN A 238 -7.51 -7.14 2.55
CA ASN A 238 -7.52 -8.60 2.44
C ASN A 238 -6.49 -9.10 1.41
N LEU A 239 -6.38 -8.47 0.23
CA LEU A 239 -5.34 -8.81 -0.74
C LEU A 239 -3.91 -8.62 -0.17
N LEU A 240 -3.64 -7.52 0.54
CA LEU A 240 -2.35 -7.30 1.20
C LEU A 240 -2.02 -8.42 2.20
N SER A 241 -3.01 -8.86 2.98
CA SER A 241 -2.89 -9.99 3.90
C SER A 241 -2.67 -11.33 3.16
N LEU A 242 -3.36 -11.56 2.04
CA LEU A 242 -3.18 -12.77 1.22
C LEU A 242 -1.76 -12.85 0.63
N ILE A 243 -1.24 -11.74 0.10
CA ILE A 243 0.13 -11.65 -0.43
C ILE A 243 1.13 -11.96 0.68
N SER A 244 1.10 -11.18 1.76
CA SER A 244 2.03 -11.35 2.87
C SER A 244 1.91 -12.73 3.54
N GLY A 245 0.71 -13.28 3.69
CA GLY A 245 0.46 -14.64 4.19
C GLY A 245 1.10 -15.72 3.32
N SER A 246 0.96 -15.60 2.00
CA SER A 246 1.57 -16.52 1.03
C SER A 246 3.11 -16.47 1.12
N ILE A 247 3.67 -15.27 1.25
CA ILE A 247 5.11 -15.06 1.44
C ILE A 247 5.57 -15.59 2.81
N GLY A 248 4.77 -15.42 3.86
CA GLY A 248 5.06 -15.98 5.18
C GLY A 248 5.17 -17.50 5.19
N LYS A 249 4.35 -18.19 4.39
CA LYS A 249 4.49 -19.64 4.16
C LYS A 249 5.86 -19.97 3.56
N ILE A 250 6.31 -19.20 2.56
CA ILE A 250 7.65 -19.36 1.97
C ILE A 250 8.73 -19.19 3.04
N GLY A 251 8.64 -18.12 3.83
CA GLY A 251 9.55 -17.89 4.96
C GLY A 251 9.60 -19.07 5.93
N GLN A 252 8.44 -19.60 6.33
CA GLN A 252 8.35 -20.73 7.24
C GLN A 252 8.98 -22.02 6.67
N ASP A 253 8.77 -22.29 5.38
CA ASP A 253 9.40 -23.42 4.70
C ASP A 253 10.92 -23.27 4.70
N ILE A 254 11.43 -22.08 4.36
CA ILE A 254 12.87 -21.80 4.31
C ILE A 254 13.49 -21.93 5.71
N CYS A 255 12.84 -21.41 6.76
CA CYS A 255 13.31 -21.58 8.14
C CYS A 255 13.44 -23.06 8.52
N LEU A 256 12.46 -23.90 8.16
CA LEU A 256 12.50 -25.34 8.45
C LEU A 256 13.56 -26.07 7.61
N MET A 257 13.71 -25.73 6.33
CA MET A 257 14.70 -26.34 5.45
C MET A 257 16.14 -25.96 5.87
N ALA A 258 16.34 -24.74 6.39
CA ALA A 258 17.63 -24.26 6.86
C ALA A 258 17.99 -24.79 8.26
N GLN A 259 17.04 -25.42 8.96
CA GLN A 259 17.26 -25.95 10.30
C GLN A 259 18.41 -26.98 10.29
N GLN A 260 19.30 -26.86 11.27
CA GLN A 260 20.38 -27.83 11.48
C GLN A 260 19.80 -29.23 11.66
N GLY A 261 20.42 -30.22 11.00
CA GLY A 261 19.91 -31.60 10.93
C GLY A 261 18.91 -31.85 9.79
N ILE A 262 18.38 -30.81 9.15
CA ILE A 262 17.62 -30.93 7.88
C ILE A 262 18.51 -30.49 6.72
N GLY A 263 18.98 -29.24 6.71
CA GLY A 263 19.97 -28.75 5.74
C GLY A 263 19.58 -28.87 4.27
N GLU A 264 18.29 -28.73 3.96
CA GLU A 264 17.74 -28.88 2.60
C GLU A 264 17.79 -27.59 1.77
N ILE A 265 18.13 -26.47 2.42
CA ILE A 265 18.45 -25.20 1.78
C ILE A 265 19.66 -24.59 2.46
N SER A 266 20.53 -23.95 1.69
CA SER A 266 21.61 -23.13 2.24
C SER A 266 21.71 -21.79 1.51
N MET A 267 22.24 -20.80 2.23
CA MET A 267 22.36 -19.43 1.77
C MET A 267 23.85 -19.06 1.70
N ALA A 268 24.25 -18.34 0.65
CA ALA A 268 25.63 -17.88 0.46
C ALA A 268 26.03 -16.83 1.50
N THR A 269 25.06 -16.04 1.96
CA THR A 269 25.20 -15.06 3.03
C THR A 269 24.03 -15.24 3.98
N GLY A 270 24.28 -15.13 5.28
CA GLY A 270 23.27 -15.25 6.32
C GLY A 270 23.68 -14.43 7.54
N GLY A 271 22.76 -14.21 8.47
CA GLY A 271 23.05 -13.49 9.71
C GLY A 271 24.08 -14.25 10.55
N GLY A 272 25.36 -13.96 10.33
CA GLY A 272 26.47 -14.63 10.97
C GLY A 272 26.48 -14.36 12.47
N SER A 273 26.71 -15.40 13.27
CA SER A 273 26.93 -15.23 14.70
C SER A 273 28.40 -14.94 14.97
N SER A 274 28.70 -13.81 15.62
CA SER A 274 30.06 -13.48 16.09
C SER A 274 30.61 -14.51 17.09
N ALA A 275 29.74 -15.29 17.74
CA ALA A 275 30.12 -16.35 18.67
C ALA A 275 30.24 -17.74 18.02
N MET A 276 29.63 -17.95 16.85
CA MET A 276 29.55 -19.27 16.19
C MET A 276 29.70 -19.12 14.66
N PRO A 277 30.93 -19.27 14.12
CA PRO A 277 31.20 -19.06 12.68
C PRO A 277 30.38 -19.93 11.72
N HIS A 278 29.93 -21.11 12.18
CA HIS A 278 29.11 -22.04 11.41
C HIS A 278 27.59 -21.78 11.53
N LYS A 279 27.16 -20.83 12.39
CA LYS A 279 25.75 -20.53 12.63
C LYS A 279 25.27 -19.43 11.70
N GLN A 280 24.46 -19.81 10.72
CA GLN A 280 23.76 -18.90 9.83
C GLN A 280 22.27 -18.85 10.20
N ASN A 281 21.79 -17.67 10.61
CA ASN A 281 20.38 -17.49 10.94
C ASN A 281 19.58 -17.07 9.70
N PRO A 282 18.40 -17.66 9.44
CA PRO A 282 17.54 -17.28 8.31
C PRO A 282 16.70 -16.03 8.62
N ILE A 283 17.36 -14.93 9.00
CA ILE A 283 16.72 -13.70 9.54
C ILE A 283 15.65 -13.15 8.61
N LEU A 284 15.92 -13.08 7.30
CA LEU A 284 14.93 -12.56 6.36
C LEU A 284 13.75 -13.52 6.17
N ALA A 285 13.95 -14.84 6.22
CA ALA A 285 12.85 -15.80 6.18
C ALA A 285 11.96 -15.71 7.43
N GLU A 286 12.55 -15.48 8.61
CA GLU A 286 11.81 -15.18 9.85
C GLU A 286 11.03 -13.86 9.74
N LEU A 287 11.61 -12.84 9.09
CA LEU A 287 10.93 -11.57 8.81
C LEU A 287 9.68 -11.79 7.93
N LEU A 288 9.75 -12.63 6.91
CA LEU A 288 8.58 -12.95 6.06
C LEU A 288 7.42 -13.50 6.89
N VAL A 289 7.71 -14.42 7.83
CA VAL A 289 6.70 -14.97 8.76
C VAL A 289 6.15 -13.89 9.68
N THR A 290 7.02 -13.00 10.17
CA THR A 290 6.64 -11.88 11.04
C THR A 290 5.67 -10.93 10.34
N LEU A 291 5.99 -10.48 9.12
CA LEU A 291 5.17 -9.56 8.35
C LEU A 291 3.83 -10.19 7.93
N ALA A 292 3.82 -11.49 7.62
CA ALA A 292 2.59 -12.24 7.37
C ALA A 292 1.63 -12.20 8.57
N ARG A 293 2.16 -12.48 9.77
CA ARG A 293 1.37 -12.47 11.02
C ARG A 293 0.93 -11.05 11.41
N TYR A 294 1.77 -10.06 11.15
CA TYR A 294 1.43 -8.66 11.34
C TYR A 294 0.19 -8.29 10.51
N ASN A 295 0.22 -8.49 9.19
CA ASN A 295 -0.91 -8.15 8.33
C ASN A 295 -2.17 -8.95 8.66
N ALA A 296 -2.05 -10.24 9.00
CA ALA A 296 -3.19 -11.05 9.45
C ALA A 296 -3.83 -10.49 10.74
N THR A 297 -3.02 -9.93 11.63
CA THR A 297 -3.51 -9.29 12.87
C THR A 297 -4.19 -7.95 12.56
N GLN A 298 -3.61 -7.14 11.68
CA GLN A 298 -4.14 -5.83 11.29
C GLN A 298 -5.43 -5.92 10.48
N LEU A 299 -5.62 -7.00 9.70
CA LEU A 299 -6.77 -7.18 8.82
C LEU A 299 -8.11 -7.09 9.57
N SER A 300 -8.20 -7.62 10.79
CA SER A 300 -9.43 -7.52 11.58
C SER A 300 -9.81 -6.07 11.89
N GLY A 301 -8.84 -5.19 12.09
CA GLY A 301 -9.07 -3.77 12.30
C GLY A 301 -9.64 -3.07 11.07
N MET A 302 -9.18 -3.42 9.86
CA MET A 302 -9.80 -2.94 8.62
C MET A 302 -11.24 -3.42 8.46
N HIS A 303 -11.55 -4.65 8.89
CA HIS A 303 -12.94 -5.14 8.90
C HIS A 303 -13.80 -4.45 9.97
N HIS A 304 -13.24 -4.11 11.14
CA HIS A 304 -13.95 -3.30 12.14
C HIS A 304 -14.25 -1.90 11.59
N ALA A 305 -13.36 -1.34 10.78
CA ALA A 305 -13.57 -0.07 10.11
C ALA A 305 -14.64 -0.11 9.00
N LEU A 306 -15.25 -1.25 8.66
CA LEU A 306 -16.41 -1.28 7.74
C LEU A 306 -17.66 -0.62 8.35
N VAL A 307 -17.75 -0.54 9.67
CA VAL A 307 -18.90 0.04 10.38
C VAL A 307 -18.75 1.56 10.42
N HIS A 308 -18.92 2.22 9.27
CA HIS A 308 -19.10 3.66 9.21
C HIS A 308 -20.57 4.00 9.52
N GLU A 309 -20.81 4.76 10.58
CA GLU A 309 -22.15 5.30 10.86
C GLU A 309 -22.50 6.46 9.90
N GLN A 310 -23.75 6.46 9.42
CA GLN A 310 -24.35 7.55 8.63
C GLN A 310 -23.50 7.90 7.40
N GLU A 311 -23.42 9.19 7.04
CA GLU A 311 -22.70 9.65 5.84
C GLU A 311 -21.18 9.81 6.06
N ARG A 312 -20.69 9.84 7.32
CA ARG A 312 -19.26 9.90 7.67
C ARG A 312 -19.02 9.47 9.12
N SER A 313 -18.14 8.49 9.31
CA SER A 313 -17.66 8.09 10.63
C SER A 313 -16.27 8.62 10.94
N GLY A 314 -16.14 9.47 11.95
CA GLY A 314 -14.80 9.88 12.42
C GLY A 314 -14.03 8.73 13.08
N THR A 315 -14.73 7.79 13.71
CA THR A 315 -14.12 6.70 14.49
C THR A 315 -13.59 5.58 13.59
N ALA A 316 -14.40 5.12 12.63
CA ALA A 316 -14.00 4.08 11.69
C ALA A 316 -12.96 4.61 10.68
N TRP A 317 -13.13 5.83 10.18
CA TRP A 317 -12.21 6.42 9.20
C TRP A 317 -10.80 6.64 9.76
N THR A 318 -10.68 7.16 10.99
CA THR A 318 -9.37 7.34 11.64
C THR A 318 -8.64 5.99 11.84
N LEU A 319 -9.40 4.91 12.09
CA LEU A 319 -8.83 3.57 12.24
C LEU A 319 -8.18 3.09 10.93
N GLU A 320 -8.75 3.41 9.77
CA GLU A 320 -8.16 3.08 8.46
C GLU A 320 -6.78 3.74 8.28
N TRP A 321 -6.66 5.02 8.65
CA TRP A 321 -5.38 5.77 8.53
C TRP A 321 -4.26 5.16 9.37
N MET A 322 -4.61 4.60 10.53
CA MET A 322 -3.65 3.96 11.42
C MET A 322 -3.18 2.60 10.90
N ILE A 323 -4.02 1.91 10.11
CA ILE A 323 -3.81 0.50 9.77
C ILE A 323 -3.32 0.32 8.34
N LEU A 324 -4.03 0.90 7.36
CA LEU A 324 -3.82 0.59 5.94
C LEU A 324 -2.38 0.94 5.46
N PRO A 325 -1.80 2.11 5.77
CA PRO A 325 -0.43 2.43 5.35
C PRO A 325 0.59 1.44 5.89
N ALA A 326 0.43 0.98 7.13
CA ALA A 326 1.35 0.03 7.75
C ALA A 326 1.20 -1.37 7.12
N MET A 327 -0.03 -1.80 6.79
CA MET A 327 -0.26 -3.05 6.05
C MET A 327 0.36 -3.03 4.66
N ALA A 328 0.25 -1.89 3.96
CA ALA A 328 0.85 -1.70 2.64
C ALA A 328 2.38 -1.80 2.73
N ARG A 329 3.01 -1.05 3.64
CA ARG A 329 4.46 -1.08 3.84
C ARG A 329 4.98 -2.47 4.26
N ALA A 330 4.26 -3.19 5.12
CA ALA A 330 4.60 -4.56 5.48
C ALA A 330 4.57 -5.52 4.27
N THR A 331 3.58 -5.39 3.40
CA THR A 331 3.49 -6.18 2.16
C THR A 331 4.64 -5.86 1.20
N ALA A 332 4.93 -4.57 1.00
CA ALA A 332 6.04 -4.13 0.16
C ALA A 332 7.38 -4.66 0.66
N ARG A 333 7.63 -4.59 1.98
CA ARG A 333 8.85 -5.14 2.57
C ARG A 333 8.92 -6.65 2.47
N SER A 334 7.80 -7.35 2.62
CA SER A 334 7.73 -8.81 2.47
C SER A 334 8.17 -9.25 1.07
N LEU A 335 7.76 -8.52 0.02
CA LEU A 335 8.17 -8.80 -1.36
C LEU A 335 9.66 -8.52 -1.60
N SER A 336 10.18 -7.38 -1.13
CA SER A 336 11.61 -7.06 -1.31
C SER A 336 12.50 -8.05 -0.53
N ALA A 337 12.14 -8.37 0.72
CA ALA A 337 12.84 -9.38 1.51
C ALA A 337 12.77 -10.79 0.91
N LEU A 338 11.66 -11.16 0.26
CA LEU A 338 11.57 -12.44 -0.45
C LEU A 338 12.57 -12.50 -1.61
N CYS A 339 12.67 -11.43 -2.40
CA CYS A 339 13.66 -11.35 -3.48
C CYS A 339 15.09 -11.47 -2.94
N ASP A 340 15.39 -10.77 -1.84
CA ASP A 340 16.68 -10.85 -1.15
C ASP A 340 16.99 -12.28 -0.69
N VAL A 341 16.03 -12.96 -0.07
CA VAL A 341 16.16 -14.36 0.37
C VAL A 341 16.45 -15.25 -0.83
N CYS A 342 15.65 -15.16 -1.90
CA CYS A 342 15.85 -15.97 -3.10
C CYS A 342 17.23 -15.75 -3.73
N ALA A 343 17.73 -14.52 -3.76
CA ALA A 343 19.06 -14.20 -4.27
C ALA A 343 20.20 -14.80 -3.42
N GLN A 344 19.96 -14.98 -2.11
CA GLN A 344 20.95 -15.57 -1.19
C GLN A 344 21.03 -17.10 -1.30
N VAL A 345 20.02 -17.78 -1.87
CA VAL A 345 20.02 -19.25 -1.94
C VAL A 345 21.10 -19.77 -2.91
N ASN A 346 22.03 -20.56 -2.39
CA ASN A 346 23.08 -21.20 -3.18
C ASN A 346 22.84 -22.70 -3.43
N HIS A 347 21.95 -23.34 -2.67
CA HIS A 347 21.54 -24.73 -2.84
C HIS A 347 20.13 -24.99 -2.29
N ILE A 348 19.33 -25.80 -3.01
CA ILE A 348 18.08 -26.40 -2.53
C ILE A 348 18.06 -27.86 -2.99
N GLY A 349 17.93 -28.81 -2.06
CA GLY A 349 17.91 -30.24 -2.38
C GLY A 349 18.22 -31.10 -1.16
N ALA A 350 18.11 -32.41 -1.30
CA ALA A 350 18.54 -33.35 -0.27
C ALA A 350 20.01 -33.11 0.06
N ALA A 351 20.33 -33.01 1.35
CA ALA A 351 21.69 -32.88 1.81
C ALA A 351 22.54 -34.00 1.18
N THR A 352 23.57 -33.62 0.43
CA THR A 352 24.56 -34.59 -0.02
C THR A 352 25.30 -35.06 1.22
N HIS A 353 24.99 -36.26 1.70
CA HIS A 353 25.82 -36.93 2.69
C HIS A 353 27.18 -37.18 2.03
N GLN A 354 28.12 -36.25 2.22
CA GLN A 354 29.55 -36.51 2.09
C GLN A 354 30.09 -37.00 3.43
#